data_AF-A0A5E4PQM0-F1
#
_entry.id   AF-A0A5E4PQM0-F1
#
_cell.length_a   1.000
_cell.length_b   1.000
_cell.length_c   1.000
_cell.angle_alpha   90.00
_cell.angle_beta   90.00
_cell.angle_gamma   90.00
#
_symmetry.space_group_name_H-M   'P 1'
#
loop_
_entity.id
_entity.type
_entity.pdbx_description
1 polymer ?
#
loop_
_entity_poly.entity_id
_entity_poly.type
_entity_poly.pdbx_seq_one_letter_code
_entity_poly.pdbx_strand_id
1 'polypeptide(L)'
;MMMYTGTSTEQDTRFSDKEKKLMKQMKFGDCLTQQVDMSKVKLDIIKPWITQKITEILKMEDDVVIDYVNNQLEEKVAHFYV
;
A
#
# COMPACT_ATOMS: atom_id res chain seq x y z
N MET A 1 30.26 -26.22 24.60
CA MET A 1 29.00 -25.49 24.87
C MET A 1 28.97 -24.29 23.94
N MET A 2 28.34 -24.40 22.76
CA MET A 2 28.22 -23.27 21.83
C MET A 2 26.98 -22.46 22.20
N MET A 3 27.17 -21.17 22.49
CA MET A 3 26.09 -20.24 22.79
C MET A 3 25.45 -19.77 21.47
N TYR A 4 24.17 -20.13 21.28
CA TYR A 4 23.30 -19.51 20.29
C TYR A 4 22.83 -18.16 20.87
N THR A 5 23.52 -17.08 20.56
CA THR A 5 22.96 -15.72 20.73
C THR A 5 21.97 -15.52 19.60
N GLY A 6 20.71 -15.25 19.95
CA GLY A 6 19.54 -15.31 19.08
C GLY A 6 19.72 -14.76 17.66
N THR A 7 19.03 -15.41 16.71
CA THR A 7 18.85 -14.92 15.35
C THR A 7 18.27 -13.51 15.38
N SER A 8 18.97 -12.53 14.81
CA SER A 8 18.41 -11.19 14.55
C SER A 8 17.10 -11.35 13.77
N THR A 9 16.11 -10.50 14.04
CA THR A 9 14.83 -10.43 13.33
C THR A 9 14.99 -10.41 11.80
N GLU A 10 16.11 -9.88 11.31
CA GLU A 10 16.48 -9.77 9.89
C GLU A 10 16.86 -11.12 9.23
N GLN A 11 17.20 -12.14 10.02
CA GLN A 11 17.55 -13.48 9.54
C GLN A 11 16.37 -14.47 9.58
N ASP A 12 15.21 -14.04 10.10
CA ASP A 12 14.04 -14.91 10.20
C ASP A 12 13.21 -14.89 8.90
N THR A 13 13.53 -15.83 8.00
CA THR A 13 12.80 -16.05 6.74
C THR A 13 11.33 -16.43 6.92
N ARG A 14 10.89 -16.75 8.16
CA ARG A 14 9.47 -16.97 8.48
C ARG A 14 8.64 -15.69 8.39
N PHE A 15 9.26 -14.53 8.60
CA PHE A 15 8.69 -13.22 8.30
C PHE A 15 9.08 -12.77 6.88
N SER A 16 9.02 -13.69 5.92
CA SER A 16 9.06 -13.33 4.49
C SER A 16 8.11 -12.15 4.27
N ASP A 17 8.64 -11.00 3.85
CA ASP A 17 7.92 -9.76 3.54
C ASP A 17 6.56 -10.09 2.90
N LYS A 18 5.51 -10.10 3.72
CA LYS A 18 4.17 -10.50 3.27
C LYS A 18 3.71 -9.57 2.16
N GLU A 19 4.14 -8.31 2.21
CA GLU A 19 3.96 -7.30 1.17
C GLU A 19 4.66 -7.67 -0.13
N LYS A 20 5.94 -8.06 -0.12
CA LYS A 20 6.66 -8.48 -1.35
C LYS A 20 6.04 -9.73 -1.96
N LYS A 21 5.56 -10.66 -1.15
CA LYS A 21 4.87 -11.86 -1.63
C LYS A 21 3.51 -11.53 -2.24
N LEU A 22 2.76 -10.62 -1.62
CA LEU A 22 1.47 -10.14 -2.12
C LEU A 22 1.65 -9.37 -3.44
N MET A 23 2.65 -8.50 -3.53
CA MET A 23 3.02 -7.78 -4.76
C MET A 23 3.38 -8.72 -5.92
N LYS A 24 4.04 -9.86 -5.65
CA LYS A 24 4.35 -10.87 -6.68
C LYS A 24 3.14 -11.67 -7.14
N GLN A 25 2.12 -11.83 -6.29
CA GLN A 25 0.91 -12.57 -6.65
C GLN A 25 -0.09 -11.72 -7.43
N MET A 26 -0.09 -10.40 -7.24
CA MET A 26 -0.96 -9.49 -7.97
C MET A 26 -0.37 -9.15 -9.35
N LYS A 27 -1.13 -9.44 -10.42
CA LYS A 27 -0.83 -8.95 -11.76
C LYS A 27 -1.42 -7.55 -11.89
N PHE A 28 -0.60 -6.54 -11.63
CA PHE A 28 -0.97 -5.16 -11.89
C PHE A 28 -0.92 -4.88 -13.40
N GLY A 29 -1.83 -4.04 -13.89
CA GLY A 29 -1.75 -3.54 -15.27
C GLY A 29 -0.50 -2.69 -15.46
N ASP A 30 0.01 -2.61 -16.69
CA ASP A 30 1.26 -1.91 -17.02
C ASP A 30 1.24 -0.43 -16.59
N CYS A 31 0.06 0.19 -16.50
CA CYS A 31 -0.13 1.56 -16.02
C CYS A 31 0.35 1.81 -14.57
N LEU A 32 0.51 0.76 -13.76
CA LEU A 32 1.00 0.84 -12.38
C LEU A 32 2.53 0.70 -12.26
N THR A 33 3.23 0.43 -13.37
CA THR A 33 4.71 0.38 -13.39
C THR A 33 5.35 1.77 -13.42
N GLN A 34 4.61 2.76 -13.91
CA GLN A 34 5.08 4.14 -13.99
C GLN A 34 5.02 4.79 -12.60
N GLN A 35 6.17 5.26 -12.12
CA GLN A 35 6.22 6.06 -10.89
C GLN A 35 5.52 7.41 -11.12
N VAL A 36 4.68 7.79 -10.16
CA VAL A 36 3.92 9.03 -10.17
C VAL A 36 4.43 9.96 -9.08
N ASP A 37 4.67 11.21 -9.44
CA ASP A 37 5.04 12.27 -8.51
C ASP A 37 3.79 12.79 -7.79
N MET A 38 3.60 12.35 -6.54
CA MET A 38 2.41 12.69 -5.75
C MET A 38 2.36 14.18 -5.35
N SER A 39 3.45 14.94 -5.48
CA SER A 39 3.45 16.40 -5.23
C SER A 39 2.69 17.18 -6.32
N LYS A 40 2.59 16.61 -7.52
CA LYS A 40 1.88 17.19 -8.67
C LYS A 40 0.44 16.70 -8.80
N VAL A 41 -0.03 15.90 -7.86
CA VAL A 41 -1.36 15.28 -7.89
C VAL A 41 -2.28 15.98 -6.90
N LYS A 42 -3.45 16.43 -7.37
CA LYS A 42 -4.48 17.01 -6.52
C LYS A 42 -5.39 15.92 -5.97
N LEU A 43 -5.11 15.44 -4.75
CA LEU A 43 -5.86 14.36 -4.11
C LEU A 43 -7.34 14.70 -3.87
N ASP A 44 -7.68 15.97 -3.64
CA ASP A 44 -9.07 16.40 -3.37
C ASP A 44 -10.08 15.99 -4.45
N ILE A 45 -9.61 15.90 -5.71
CA ILE A 45 -10.46 15.51 -6.85
C ILE A 45 -10.51 14.00 -7.01
N ILE A 46 -9.45 13.31 -6.59
CA ILE A 46 -9.31 11.86 -6.75
C ILE A 46 -10.06 11.11 -5.64
N LYS A 47 -10.08 11.63 -4.40
CA LYS A 47 -10.77 10.99 -3.26
C LYS A 47 -12.26 10.67 -3.54
N PRO A 48 -13.08 11.59 -4.10
CA PRO A 48 -14.46 11.27 -4.46
C PRO A 48 -14.57 10.19 -5.54
N TRP A 49 -13.66 10.20 -6.53
CA TRP A 49 -13.64 9.20 -7.61
C TRP A 49 -13.28 7.80 -7.09
N ILE A 50 -12.28 7.72 -6.19
CA ILE A 50 -11.91 6.47 -5.52
C ILE A 50 -13.09 5.93 -4.71
N THR A 51 -13.75 6.78 -3.93
CA THR A 51 -14.92 6.41 -3.13
C THR A 51 -15.98 5.75 -4.01
N GLN A 52 -16.37 6.43 -5.10
CA GLN A 52 -17.34 5.89 -6.05
C GLN A 52 -16.89 4.54 -6.65
N LYS A 53 -15.62 4.41 -7.00
CA LYS A 53 -15.07 3.17 -7.57
C LYS A 53 -15.05 2.01 -6.57
N ILE A 54 -14.70 2.26 -5.32
CA ILE A 54 -14.73 1.26 -4.26
C ILE A 54 -16.16 0.79 -4.02
N THR A 55 -17.12 1.71 -3.89
CA THR A 55 -18.54 1.38 -3.74
C THR A 55 -19.07 0.57 -4.93
N GLU A 56 -18.65 0.88 -6.15
CA GLU A 56 -19.01 0.11 -7.36
C GLU A 56 -18.49 -1.33 -7.32
N ILE A 57 -17.24 -1.52 -6.87
CA ILE A 57 -16.59 -2.84 -6.80
C ILE A 57 -17.19 -3.69 -5.67
N LEU A 58 -17.36 -3.11 -4.48
CA LEU A 58 -17.87 -3.83 -3.31
C LEU A 58 -19.39 -3.99 -3.34
N LYS A 59 -20.11 -3.16 -4.12
CA LYS A 59 -21.58 -3.04 -4.14
C LYS A 59 -22.18 -2.69 -2.77
N MET A 60 -21.35 -2.16 -1.88
CA MET A 60 -21.72 -1.67 -0.56
C MET A 60 -20.82 -0.50 -0.21
N GLU A 61 -21.29 0.33 0.71
CA GLU A 61 -20.49 1.40 1.30
C GLU A 61 -19.69 0.81 2.47
N ASP A 62 -18.37 0.99 2.43
CA ASP A 62 -17.45 0.57 3.48
C ASP A 62 -16.46 1.71 3.75
N ASP A 63 -16.79 2.53 4.74
CA ASP A 63 -16.02 3.71 5.11
C ASP A 63 -14.60 3.34 5.58
N VAL A 64 -14.41 2.17 6.18
CA VAL A 64 -13.10 1.72 6.67
C VAL A 64 -12.16 1.45 5.50
N VAL A 65 -12.67 0.81 4.44
CA VAL A 65 -11.88 0.55 3.22
C VAL A 65 -11.57 1.84 2.48
N ILE A 66 -12.53 2.78 2.40
CA ILE A 66 -12.34 4.08 1.76
C ILE A 66 -11.26 4.89 2.50
N ASP A 67 -11.38 4.98 3.82
CA ASP A 67 -10.41 5.69 4.67
C ASP A 67 -9.02 5.07 4.56
N TYR A 68 -8.94 3.73 4.59
CA TYR A 68 -7.68 3.01 4.41
C TYR A 68 -6.98 3.37 3.08
N VAL A 69 -7.71 3.37 1.96
CA VAL A 69 -7.12 3.72 0.65
C VAL A 69 -6.68 5.18 0.60
N ASN A 70 -7.45 6.08 1.20
CA ASN A 70 -7.09 7.50 1.27
C ASN A 70 -5.81 7.70 2.10
N ASN A 71 -5.70 7.04 3.25
CA ASN A 71 -4.51 7.08 4.11
C ASN A 71 -3.25 6.56 3.38
N GLN A 72 -3.36 5.47 2.62
CA GLN A 72 -2.23 4.96 1.81
C GLN A 72 -1.73 5.95 0.74
N LEU A 73 -2.60 6.81 0.22
CA LEU A 73 -2.22 7.84 -0.75
C LEU A 73 -1.57 9.04 -0.07
N GLU A 74 -2.03 9.41 1.12
CA GLU A 74 -1.46 10.49 1.92
C GLU A 74 -0.10 10.13 2.52
N GLU A 75 0.09 8.90 3.02
CA GLU A 75 1.37 8.43 3.55
C GLU A 75 2.46 8.49 2.47
N LYS A 76 2.12 8.12 1.23
CA LYS A 76 3.04 8.26 0.08
C LYS A 76 3.37 9.70 -0.23
N VAL A 77 2.47 10.66 0.01
CA VAL A 77 2.80 12.09 -0.09
C VAL A 77 3.75 12.49 1.03
N ALA A 78 3.47 12.10 2.27
CA ALA A 78 4.28 12.45 3.44
C ALA A 78 5.73 11.97 3.33
N HIS A 79 5.96 10.78 2.79
CA HIS A 79 7.29 10.20 2.64
C HIS A 79 8.21 10.95 1.64
N PHE A 80 7.65 11.83 0.80
CA PHE A 80 8.44 12.75 -0.05
C PHE A 80 8.72 14.11 0.61
N TYR A 81 8.02 14.45 1.69
CA TYR A 81 8.17 15.72 2.40
C TYR A 81 9.07 15.64 3.65
N VAL A 82 9.45 14.43 4.10
CA VAL A 82 10.34 14.18 5.26
C VAL A 82 11.73 13.76 4.80
#